data_AF-A0AAN8ZA87-F1
#
_entry.id   AF-A0AAN8ZA87-F1
#
_cell.length_a   1.000
_cell.length_b   1.000
_cell.length_c   1.000
_cell.angle_alpha   90.00
_cell.angle_beta   90.00
_cell.angle_gamma   90.00
#
_symmetry.space_group_name_H-M   'P 1'
#
loop_
_entity.id
_entity.type
_entity.pdbx_description
1 polymer ?
#
loop_
_entity_poly.entity_id
_entity_poly.type
_entity_poly.pdbx_seq_one_letter_code
_entity_poly.pdbx_strand_id
1 'polypeptide(L)'
;MSCNECPLKAPPVKVTPKSYIKAIVTMGLGRLMMALKSKIRSMKVKKPYDKIEKSESMRVEIRSRKARKLIEQTLRIADSPKSKTYAF
;
A
#
# COMPACT_ATOMS: atom_id res chain seq x y z
N MET A 1 21.11 63.55 -8.94
CA MET A 1 19.83 63.45 -9.67
C MET A 1 20.17 62.90 -11.05
N SER A 2 19.74 61.74 -11.53
CA SER A 2 18.38 61.20 -11.53
C SER A 2 18.45 59.70 -11.83
N CYS A 3 17.87 58.86 -10.98
CA CYS A 3 17.57 57.47 -11.32
C CYS A 3 16.26 57.49 -12.12
N ASN A 4 16.32 57.33 -13.43
CA ASN A 4 15.14 57.11 -14.26
C ASN A 4 15.22 55.70 -14.86
N GLU A 5 14.87 54.69 -14.07
CA GLU A 5 14.42 53.41 -14.61
C GLU A 5 13.10 53.06 -13.94
N CYS A 6 12.01 53.33 -14.68
CA CYS A 6 10.68 52.84 -14.35
C CYS A 6 10.60 51.34 -14.66
N PRO A 7 9.99 50.51 -13.79
CA PRO A 7 9.80 49.11 -14.08
C PRO A 7 8.78 48.97 -15.23
N LEU A 8 9.21 48.29 -16.29
CA LEU A 8 8.39 47.87 -17.42
C LEU A 8 7.07 47.26 -16.93
N LYS A 9 5.99 48.04 -17.06
CA LYS A 9 4.62 47.60 -16.84
C LYS A 9 4.30 46.52 -17.86
N ALA A 10 4.17 45.27 -17.41
CA ALA A 10 3.72 44.18 -18.26
C ALA A 10 2.38 44.56 -18.93
N PRO A 11 2.19 44.24 -20.23
CA PRO A 11 0.99 44.62 -20.96
C PRO A 11 -0.24 43.94 -20.32
N PRO A 12 -1.42 44.59 -20.33
CA PRO A 12 -2.63 44.00 -19.80
C PRO A 12 -2.94 42.73 -20.60
N VAL A 13 -2.87 41.58 -19.92
CA VAL A 13 -3.34 40.31 -20.46
C VAL A 13 -4.82 40.50 -20.79
N LYS A 14 -5.16 40.59 -22.07
CA LYS A 14 -6.56 40.68 -22.53
C LYS A 14 -7.26 39.39 -22.11
N VAL A 15 -7.99 39.44 -20.99
CA VAL A 15 -8.76 38.31 -20.46
C VAL A 15 -9.94 38.11 -21.40
N THR A 16 -9.74 37.34 -22.45
CA THR A 16 -10.85 36.93 -23.31
C THR A 16 -11.76 36.00 -22.49
N PRO A 17 -13.08 36.03 -22.69
CA PRO A 17 -13.99 35.11 -21.99
C PRO A 17 -13.57 33.64 -22.20
N LYS A 18 -12.97 33.35 -23.35
CA LYS A 18 -12.36 32.04 -23.67
C LYS A 18 -11.19 31.68 -22.73
N SER A 19 -10.35 32.63 -22.30
CA SER A 19 -9.23 32.34 -21.39
C SER A 19 -9.71 32.11 -19.95
N TYR A 20 -10.74 32.85 -19.51
CA TYR A 20 -11.32 32.68 -18.17
C TYR A 20 -12.03 31.33 -18.03
N ILE A 21 -12.84 30.94 -19.02
CA ILE A 21 -13.48 29.60 -19.05
C ILE A 21 -12.42 28.50 -19.11
N LYS A 22 -11.37 28.68 -19.93
CA LYS A 22 -10.25 27.73 -20.00
C LYS A 22 -9.56 27.59 -18.63
N ALA A 23 -9.36 28.69 -17.89
CA ALA A 23 -8.76 28.68 -16.56
C ALA A 23 -9.64 28.00 -15.50
N ILE A 24 -10.96 28.22 -15.54
CA ILE A 24 -11.91 27.54 -14.65
C ILE A 24 -11.89 26.02 -14.89
N VAL A 25 -11.95 25.60 -16.15
CA VAL A 25 -11.95 24.18 -16.53
C VAL A 25 -10.62 23.52 -16.15
N THR A 26 -9.47 24.16 -16.41
CA THR A 26 -8.16 23.60 -16.04
C THR A 26 -7.96 23.51 -14.53
N MET A 27 -8.47 24.46 -13.75
CA MET A 27 -8.43 24.41 -12.28
C MET A 27 -9.36 23.35 -11.70
N GLY A 28 -10.57 23.17 -12.25
CA GLY A 28 -11.54 22.17 -11.79
C GLY A 28 -11.15 20.73 -12.16
N LEU A 29 -10.93 20.46 -13.46
CA LEU A 29 -10.53 19.13 -13.94
C LEU A 29 -9.13 18.76 -13.47
N GLY A 30 -8.22 19.72 -13.35
CA GLY A 30 -6.87 19.50 -12.85
C GLY A 30 -6.88 18.89 -11.44
N ARG A 31 -7.74 19.38 -10.54
CA ARG A 31 -7.89 18.84 -9.18
C ARG A 31 -8.41 17.40 -9.18
N LEU A 32 -9.41 17.09 -10.01
CA LEU A 32 -9.98 15.75 -10.11
C LEU A 32 -8.95 14.75 -10.68
N MET A 33 -8.23 15.14 -11.74
CA MET A 33 -7.21 14.31 -12.36
C MET A 33 -6.04 14.04 -11.39
N MET A 34 -5.65 15.02 -10.57
CA MET A 34 -4.64 14.83 -9.53
C MET A 34 -5.11 13.89 -8.41
N ALA A 35 -6.37 13.99 -7.99
CA ALA A 35 -6.97 13.08 -7.01
C ALA A 35 -7.03 11.64 -7.55
N LEU A 36 -7.47 11.47 -8.81
CA LEU A 36 -7.52 10.17 -9.48
C LEU A 36 -6.12 9.58 -9.67
N LYS A 37 -5.15 10.38 -10.11
CA LYS A 37 -3.75 9.96 -10.27
C LYS A 37 -3.11 9.55 -8.94
N SER A 38 -3.40 10.28 -7.87
CA SER A 38 -2.95 9.95 -6.51
C SER A 38 -3.54 8.61 -6.05
N LYS A 39 -4.83 8.37 -6.29
CA LYS A 39 -5.53 7.13 -5.91
C LYS A 39 -5.08 5.91 -6.73
N ILE A 40 -4.82 6.09 -8.02
CA ILE A 40 -4.25 5.04 -8.89
C ILE A 40 -2.81 4.73 -8.47
N ARG A 41 -2.01 5.74 -8.11
CA ARG A 41 -0.64 5.54 -7.62
C ARG A 41 -0.65 4.85 -6.25
N SER A 42 -1.57 5.19 -5.34
CA SER A 42 -1.71 4.52 -4.06
C SER A 42 -2.22 3.08 -4.19
N MET A 43 -3.05 2.79 -5.21
CA MET A 43 -3.47 1.42 -5.54
C MET A 43 -2.34 0.58 -6.15
N LYS A 44 -1.51 1.16 -7.02
CA LYS A 44 -0.33 0.49 -7.63
C LYS A 44 0.80 0.17 -6.65
N VAL A 45 0.74 0.66 -5.41
CA VAL A 45 1.72 0.37 -4.34
C VAL A 45 1.31 -0.85 -3.49
N LYS A 46 0.17 -1.50 -3.78
CA LYS A 46 -0.06 -2.86 -3.30
C LYS A 46 0.93 -3.80 -3.98
N LYS A 47 1.97 -4.16 -3.23
CA LYS A 47 3.07 -5.04 -3.62
C LYS A 47 2.54 -6.31 -4.33
N PRO A 48 3.26 -6.84 -5.34
CA PRO A 48 2.99 -8.15 -5.94
C PRO A 48 3.42 -9.31 -5.03
N TYR A 49 3.35 -9.12 -3.73
CA TYR A 49 3.33 -10.22 -2.78
C TYR A 49 1.91 -10.23 -2.24
N ASP A 50 1.00 -10.68 -3.10
CA ASP A 50 -0.12 -11.48 -2.62
C ASP A 50 0.52 -12.55 -1.77
N LYS A 51 0.52 -12.30 -0.47
CA LYS A 51 0.74 -13.36 0.50
C LYS A 51 -0.34 -14.36 0.11
N ILE A 52 0.02 -15.40 -0.63
CA ILE A 52 -0.78 -16.60 -0.71
C ILE A 52 -0.75 -17.09 0.73
N GLU A 53 -1.66 -16.53 1.52
CA GLU A 53 -2.07 -17.04 2.79
C GLU A 53 -2.30 -18.51 2.49
N LYS A 54 -1.41 -19.36 3.04
CA LYS A 54 -1.42 -20.80 2.75
C LYS A 54 -2.87 -21.25 2.70
N SER A 55 -3.29 -21.84 1.58
CA SER A 55 -4.67 -22.31 1.41
C SER A 55 -5.09 -23.05 2.68
N GLU A 56 -6.35 -22.92 3.12
CA GLU A 56 -6.78 -23.53 4.39
C GLU A 56 -6.35 -25.00 4.52
N SER A 57 -6.40 -25.74 3.41
CA SER A 57 -5.87 -27.11 3.28
C SER A 57 -4.42 -27.27 3.77
N MET A 58 -3.53 -26.37 3.37
CA MET A 58 -2.12 -26.40 3.76
C MET A 58 -1.91 -25.97 5.22
N ARG A 59 -2.77 -25.11 5.79
CA ARG A 59 -2.71 -24.78 7.25
C ARG A 59 -3.14 -25.96 8.10
N VAL A 60 -4.23 -26.64 7.70
CA VAL A 60 -4.75 -27.82 8.38
C VAL A 60 -3.74 -28.97 8.35
N GLU A 61 -3.09 -29.18 7.20
CA GLU A 61 -2.07 -30.22 7.06
C GLU A 61 -0.84 -29.98 7.95
N ILE A 62 -0.33 -28.74 8.02
CA ILE A 62 0.79 -28.39 8.90
C ILE A 62 0.43 -28.60 10.37
N ARG A 63 -0.77 -28.19 10.80
CA ARG A 63 -1.25 -28.42 12.17
C ARG A 63 -1.39 -29.91 12.48
N SER A 64 -1.95 -30.70 11.56
CA SER A 64 -2.08 -32.15 11.69
C SER A 64 -0.73 -32.87 11.80
N ARG A 65 0.25 -32.49 10.97
CA ARG A 65 1.62 -33.05 11.06
C ARG A 65 2.30 -32.73 12.39
N LYS A 66 2.12 -31.50 12.92
CA LYS A 66 2.64 -31.13 14.24
C LYS A 66 1.94 -31.90 15.37
N ALA A 67 0.62 -32.01 15.33
CA ALA A 67 -0.15 -32.76 16.32
C ALA A 67 0.25 -34.24 16.35
N ARG A 68 0.39 -34.88 15.17
CA ARG A 68 0.85 -36.28 15.07
C ARG A 68 2.23 -36.48 15.68
N LYS A 69 3.17 -35.57 15.42
CA LYS A 69 4.52 -35.63 16.03
C LYS A 69 4.48 -35.51 17.55
N LEU A 70 3.63 -34.62 18.09
CA LEU A 70 3.46 -34.47 19.54
C LEU A 70 2.87 -35.74 20.15
N ILE A 71 1.80 -36.29 19.56
CA ILE A 71 1.18 -37.54 20.01
C ILE A 71 2.18 -38.70 19.99
N GLU A 72 2.95 -38.84 18.90
CA GLU A 72 3.99 -39.87 18.79
C GLU A 72 5.07 -39.71 19.87
N GLN A 73 5.52 -38.47 20.13
CA GLN A 73 6.48 -38.20 21.19
C GLN A 73 5.92 -38.54 22.57
N THR A 74 4.68 -38.15 22.85
CA THR A 74 3.99 -38.47 24.11
C THR A 74 3.80 -39.97 24.30
N LEU A 75 3.40 -40.70 23.25
CA LEU A 75 3.24 -42.16 23.27
C LEU A 75 4.57 -42.86 23.55
N ARG A 76 5.65 -42.49 22.85
CA ARG A 76 6.98 -43.06 23.08
C ARG A 76 7.50 -42.84 24.51
N ILE A 77 7.18 -41.69 25.11
CA ILE A 77 7.55 -41.38 26.49
C ILE A 77 6.71 -42.19 27.48
N ALA A 78 5.41 -42.33 27.23
CA ALA A 78 4.53 -43.15 28.07
C ALA A 78 4.93 -44.64 28.04
N ASP A 79 5.30 -45.15 26.86
CA ASP A 79 5.76 -46.53 26.68
C ASP A 79 7.14 -46.79 27.28
N SER A 80 8.01 -45.77 27.33
CA SER A 80 9.34 -45.85 27.96
C SER A 80 9.59 -44.68 28.91
N PRO A 81 9.07 -44.76 30.16
CA PRO A 81 9.17 -43.68 31.13
C PRO A 81 10.60 -43.43 31.64
N LYS A 82 11.59 -44.19 31.16
CA LYS A 82 12.97 -44.18 31.69
C LYS A 82 13.85 -43.05 31.18
N SER A 83 13.44 -42.19 30.23
CA SER A 83 14.40 -41.27 29.63
C SER A 83 14.08 -39.77 29.51
N LYS A 84 12.84 -39.28 29.35
CA LYS A 84 12.64 -37.82 29.16
C LYS A 84 11.27 -37.32 29.63
N THR A 85 11.28 -36.42 30.62
CA THR A 85 10.12 -35.59 31.00
C THR A 85 9.96 -34.45 29.99
N TYR A 86 8.79 -34.32 29.36
CA TYR A 86 8.48 -33.14 28.54
C TYR A 86 8.13 -31.98 29.49
N ALA A 87 9.01 -30.99 29.59
CA ALA A 87 8.67 -29.70 30.18
C ALA A 87 7.95 -28.88 29.10
N PHE A 88 6.71 -28.48 29.43
CA PHE A 88 5.89 -27.60 28.60
C PHE A 88 6.47 -26.19 28.53
#